data_AF-A0A0R3QPA2-F1
#
_entry.id   AF-A0A0R3QPA2-F1
#
_cell.length_a   1.000
_cell.length_b   1.000
_cell.length_c   1.000
_cell.angle_alpha   90.00
_cell.angle_beta   90.00
_cell.angle_gamma   90.00
#
_symmetry.space_group_name_H-M   'P 1'
#
loop_
_entity.id
_entity.type
_entity.pdbx_description
1 polymer ?
#
loop_
_entity_poly.entity_id
_entity_poly.type
_entity_poly.pdbx_seq_one_letter_code
_entity_poly.pdbx_strand_id
1 'polypeptide(L)'
;MKFENLLGQRGTAVAKCLGWKQGDEEESWSKKAIDSLMKKLQKHNKEALASLEMALQCQGRQRTDCVTIPRSLDGRLQISHRKALPHVIYCRVYRWPDLQSHHELKAIDDCRYCYESGQKDVCINPYHYERVESAGILPPVLVPRYTEPPPH
;
A
#
# COMPACT_ATOMS: atom_id res chain seq x y z
N MET A 1 -11.02 -0.54 -28.05
CA MET A 1 -10.51 0.70 -27.41
C MET A 1 -9.48 0.27 -26.37
N LYS A 2 -8.19 0.47 -26.68
CA LYS A 2 -7.06 -0.04 -25.89
C LYS A 2 -6.84 0.85 -24.66
N PHE A 3 -6.71 0.23 -23.49
CA PHE A 3 -6.44 0.83 -22.17
C PHE A 3 -5.08 1.59 -22.09
N GLU A 4 -4.31 1.57 -23.17
CA GLU A 4 -3.09 2.35 -23.35
C GLU A 4 -3.35 3.87 -23.36
N ASN A 5 -4.59 4.34 -23.60
CA ASN A 5 -4.87 5.78 -23.66
C ASN A 5 -5.33 6.44 -22.35
N LEU A 6 -5.71 5.68 -21.32
CA LEU A 6 -5.86 6.27 -19.98
C LEU A 6 -4.49 6.35 -19.27
N LEU A 7 -3.58 5.41 -19.58
CA LEU A 7 -2.20 5.45 -19.12
C LEU A 7 -1.28 6.32 -20.02
N GLY A 8 -1.67 6.56 -21.28
CA GLY A 8 -0.88 7.34 -22.26
C GLY A 8 -0.90 8.85 -22.04
N GLN A 9 -1.96 9.39 -21.42
CA GLN A 9 -2.01 10.80 -21.00
C GLN A 9 -2.06 11.00 -19.48
N ARG A 10 -2.49 10.01 -18.68
CA ARG A 10 -2.58 10.13 -17.20
C ARG A 10 -1.74 9.11 -16.42
N GLY A 11 -1.24 8.06 -17.07
CA GLY A 11 -0.30 7.09 -16.46
C GLY A 11 1.15 7.56 -16.45
N THR A 12 1.49 8.53 -17.30
CA THR A 12 2.81 9.17 -17.33
C THR A 12 3.05 10.06 -16.10
N ALA A 13 2.01 10.64 -15.50
CA ALA A 13 2.16 11.43 -14.28
C ALA A 13 2.48 10.54 -13.07
N VAL A 14 1.80 9.39 -12.93
CA VAL A 14 2.07 8.43 -11.84
C VAL A 14 3.42 7.74 -12.06
N ALA A 15 3.73 7.30 -13.29
CA ALA A 15 5.01 6.67 -13.62
C ALA A 15 6.22 7.62 -13.55
N LYS A 16 6.09 8.90 -13.93
CA LYS A 16 7.16 9.90 -13.76
C LYS A 16 7.37 10.32 -12.31
N CYS A 17 6.35 10.26 -11.46
CA CYS A 17 6.49 10.64 -10.05
C CYS A 17 7.19 9.56 -9.22
N LEU A 18 7.15 8.30 -9.64
CA LEU A 18 7.57 7.15 -8.84
C LEU A 18 8.88 6.46 -9.28
N GLY A 19 9.53 6.93 -10.35
CA GLY A 19 10.85 6.43 -10.75
C GLY A 19 10.90 4.95 -11.14
N TRP A 20 9.80 4.38 -11.66
CA TRP A 20 9.73 2.97 -12.02
C TRP A 20 10.67 2.67 -13.20
N LYS A 21 11.68 1.82 -12.96
CA LYS A 21 12.53 1.28 -14.03
C LYS A 21 11.73 0.27 -14.83
N GLN A 22 11.52 0.56 -16.11
CA GLN A 22 10.81 -0.30 -17.05
C GLN A 22 11.51 -1.65 -17.16
N GLY A 23 10.91 -2.72 -16.64
CA GLY A 23 11.40 -4.10 -16.83
C GLY A 23 11.43 -5.00 -15.59
N ASP A 24 11.04 -4.52 -14.40
CA ASP A 24 11.00 -5.34 -13.20
C ASP A 24 9.73 -6.23 -13.15
N GLU A 25 9.86 -7.50 -12.76
CA GLU A 25 8.71 -8.40 -12.54
C GLU A 25 7.72 -7.82 -11.52
N GLU A 26 8.22 -7.03 -10.57
CA GLU A 26 7.43 -6.32 -9.58
C GLU A 26 6.56 -5.21 -10.18
N GLU A 27 7.05 -4.52 -11.22
CA GLU A 27 6.29 -3.49 -11.94
C GLU A 27 5.10 -4.12 -12.68
N SER A 28 5.34 -5.26 -13.34
CA SER A 28 4.29 -6.04 -14.01
C SER A 28 3.22 -6.51 -13.03
N TRP A 29 3.64 -6.98 -11.85
CA TRP A 29 2.73 -7.38 -10.79
C TRP A 29 1.92 -6.20 -10.23
N SER A 30 2.57 -5.06 -10.01
CA SER A 30 1.94 -3.82 -9.52
C SER A 30 0.89 -3.30 -10.51
N LYS A 31 1.17 -3.33 -11.81
CA LYS A 31 0.20 -2.98 -12.86
C LYS A 31 -1.05 -3.87 -12.82
N LYS A 32 -0.86 -5.19 -12.65
CA LYS A 32 -1.99 -6.13 -12.48
C LYS A 32 -2.79 -5.83 -11.22
N ALA A 33 -2.14 -5.43 -10.13
CA ALA A 33 -2.81 -5.08 -8.89
C ALA A 33 -3.68 -3.83 -9.01
N ILE A 34 -3.19 -2.80 -9.70
CA ILE A 34 -3.96 -1.58 -10.02
C ILE A 34 -5.14 -1.91 -10.93
N ASP A 35 -4.91 -2.66 -12.02
CA ASP A 35 -5.96 -3.00 -12.98
C ASP A 35 -7.07 -3.83 -12.33
N SER A 36 -6.71 -4.80 -11.48
CA SER A 36 -7.67 -5.57 -10.68
C SER A 36 -8.47 -4.68 -9.72
N LEU A 37 -7.80 -3.73 -9.06
CA LEU A 37 -8.45 -2.79 -8.16
C LEU A 37 -9.46 -1.91 -8.90
N MET A 38 -9.04 -1.27 -9.99
CA MET A 38 -9.86 -0.34 -10.75
C MET A 38 -11.10 -1.05 -11.30
N LYS A 39 -10.95 -2.27 -11.83
CA LYS A 39 -12.08 -3.10 -12.27
C LYS A 39 -13.03 -3.42 -11.12
N LYS A 40 -12.49 -3.74 -9.93
CA LYS A 40 -13.29 -4.04 -8.74
C LYS A 40 -14.07 -2.81 -8.26
N LEU A 41 -13.42 -1.65 -8.15
CA LEU A 41 -14.05 -0.40 -7.77
C LEU A 41 -15.07 0.06 -8.82
N GLN A 42 -14.74 0.00 -10.11
CA GLN A 42 -15.67 0.38 -11.17
C GLN A 42 -16.96 -0.46 -11.16
N LYS A 43 -16.87 -1.73 -10.77
CA LYS A 43 -18.01 -2.66 -10.69
C LYS A 43 -18.80 -2.51 -9.39
N HIS A 44 -18.13 -2.37 -8.25
CA HIS A 44 -18.77 -2.45 -6.93
C HIS A 44 -18.91 -1.11 -6.21
N ASN A 45 -18.05 -0.13 -6.50
CA ASN A 45 -18.03 1.15 -5.79
C ASN A 45 -17.41 2.28 -6.66
N LYS A 46 -18.22 2.87 -7.54
CA LYS A 46 -17.78 3.94 -8.46
C LYS A 46 -17.38 5.22 -7.75
N GLU A 47 -18.01 5.53 -6.63
CA GLU A 47 -17.71 6.72 -5.83
C GLU A 47 -16.30 6.61 -5.23
N ALA A 48 -15.95 5.44 -4.68
CA ALA A 48 -14.61 5.18 -4.18
C ALA A 48 -13.52 5.30 -5.27
N LEU A 49 -13.83 4.96 -6.52
CA LEU A 49 -12.89 5.19 -7.64
C LEU A 49 -12.65 6.69 -7.86
N ALA A 50 -13.70 7.51 -7.87
CA ALA A 50 -13.57 8.96 -8.02
C ALA A 50 -12.78 9.58 -6.85
N SER A 51 -13.03 9.14 -5.62
CA SER A 51 -12.26 9.58 -4.44
C SER A 51 -10.79 9.20 -4.53
N LEU A 52 -10.46 8.00 -5.03
CA LEU A 52 -9.09 7.56 -5.24
C LEU A 52 -8.38 8.44 -6.29
N GLU A 53 -9.03 8.69 -7.43
CA GLU A 53 -8.48 9.56 -8.47
C GLU A 53 -8.23 10.97 -7.95
N MET A 54 -9.17 11.53 -7.20
CA MET A 54 -9.03 12.84 -6.57
C MET A 54 -7.85 12.86 -5.58
N ALA A 55 -7.73 11.82 -4.75
CA ALA A 55 -6.67 11.73 -3.75
C ALA A 55 -5.28 11.74 -4.41
N LEU A 56 -5.13 10.97 -5.49
CA LEU A 56 -3.90 10.89 -6.28
C LEU A 56 -3.60 12.20 -7.00
N GLN A 57 -4.61 12.87 -7.58
CA GLN A 57 -4.44 14.15 -8.27
C GLN A 57 -4.04 15.27 -7.30
N CYS A 58 -4.66 15.33 -6.13
CA CYS A 58 -4.37 16.34 -5.13
C CYS A 58 -3.14 16.02 -4.27
N GLN A 59 -2.51 14.87 -4.48
CA GLN A 59 -1.38 14.38 -3.68
C GLN A 59 -1.62 14.45 -2.16
N GLY A 60 -2.86 14.19 -1.72
CA GLY A 60 -3.24 14.31 -0.30
C GLY A 60 -3.38 15.73 0.24
N ARG A 61 -3.28 16.78 -0.60
CA ARG A 61 -3.55 18.17 -0.20
C ARG A 61 -5.02 18.39 0.18
N GLN A 62 -5.93 17.63 -0.43
CA GLN A 62 -7.35 17.64 -0.08
C GLN A 62 -7.70 16.36 0.66
N ARG A 63 -8.51 16.50 1.72
CA ARG A 63 -9.09 15.36 2.43
C ARG A 63 -10.06 14.66 1.48
N THR A 64 -9.83 13.39 1.25
CA THR A 64 -10.66 12.53 0.41
C THR A 64 -11.30 11.44 1.25
N ASP A 65 -12.44 10.93 0.80
CA ASP A 65 -13.14 9.84 1.48
C ASP A 65 -12.36 8.51 1.43
N CYS A 66 -12.78 7.58 2.29
CA CYS A 66 -12.19 6.24 2.36
C CYS A 66 -12.48 5.47 1.07
N VAL A 67 -11.43 4.96 0.44
CA VAL A 67 -11.53 4.06 -0.72
C VAL A 67 -11.49 2.64 -0.20
N THR A 68 -12.64 1.99 -0.09
CA THR A 68 -12.75 0.69 0.59
C THR A 68 -12.89 -0.48 -0.38
N ILE A 69 -12.33 -1.63 0.01
CA ILE A 69 -12.54 -2.92 -0.66
C ILE A 69 -12.94 -3.99 0.36
N PRO A 70 -13.69 -5.03 -0.06
CA PRO A 70 -14.02 -6.14 0.83
C PRO A 70 -12.77 -6.85 1.36
N ARG A 71 -12.72 -7.07 2.67
CA ARG A 71 -11.64 -7.75 3.39
C ARG A 71 -11.79 -9.27 3.25
N SER A 72 -10.71 -9.96 2.88
CA SER A 72 -10.65 -11.43 2.92
C SER A 72 -10.62 -11.95 4.36
N LEU A 73 -10.98 -13.21 4.58
CA LEU A 73 -10.96 -13.84 5.92
C LEU A 73 -9.59 -13.74 6.61
N ASP A 74 -8.50 -13.88 5.86
CA ASP A 74 -7.13 -13.74 6.36
C ASP A 74 -6.56 -12.31 6.22
N GLY A 75 -7.39 -11.34 5.81
CA GLY A 75 -7.01 -9.96 5.58
C GLY A 75 -6.05 -9.71 4.41
N ARG A 76 -5.67 -10.75 3.66
CA ARG A 76 -4.73 -10.65 2.52
C ARG A 76 -5.47 -10.65 1.20
N LEU A 77 -4.96 -9.86 0.26
CA LEU A 77 -5.41 -9.82 -1.12
C LEU A 77 -4.49 -10.71 -1.98
N GLN A 78 -5.10 -11.64 -2.72
CA GLN A 78 -4.38 -12.52 -3.64
C GLN A 78 -4.42 -11.95 -5.06
N ILE A 79 -3.25 -11.76 -5.67
CA ILE A 79 -3.09 -11.23 -7.03
C ILE A 79 -2.04 -12.07 -7.75
N SER A 80 -2.42 -12.73 -8.84
CA SER A 80 -1.51 -13.47 -9.73
C SER A 80 -0.50 -14.36 -8.97
N HIS A 81 -1.00 -15.17 -8.03
CA HIS A 81 -0.24 -16.10 -7.18
C HIS A 81 0.52 -15.52 -5.97
N ARG A 82 0.51 -14.21 -5.76
CA ARG A 82 1.09 -13.58 -4.54
C ARG A 82 -0.02 -13.11 -3.61
N LYS A 83 0.18 -13.28 -2.29
CA LYS A 83 -0.72 -12.78 -1.24
C LYS A 83 -0.01 -11.67 -0.48
N ALA A 84 -0.63 -10.50 -0.40
CA ALA A 84 -0.11 -9.37 0.38
C ALA A 84 -1.26 -8.53 0.96
N LEU A 85 -0.93 -7.65 1.89
CA LEU A 85 -1.92 -6.80 2.54
C LEU A 85 -2.37 -5.69 1.59
N PRO A 86 -3.69 -5.47 1.41
CA PRO A 86 -4.18 -4.55 0.38
C PRO A 86 -3.69 -3.11 0.57
N HIS A 87 -3.76 -2.58 1.80
CA HIS A 87 -3.27 -1.23 2.10
C HIS A 87 -1.77 -1.08 1.82
N VAL A 88 -0.95 -2.08 2.15
CA VAL A 88 0.51 -2.07 1.87
C VAL A 88 0.78 -2.05 0.37
N ILE A 89 0.10 -2.89 -0.41
CA ILE A 89 0.27 -2.94 -1.88
C ILE A 89 0.04 -1.57 -2.48
N TYR A 90 -1.10 -0.94 -2.20
CA TYR A 90 -1.45 0.33 -2.85
C TYR A 90 -0.63 1.51 -2.30
N CYS A 91 -0.25 1.51 -1.02
CA CYS A 91 0.68 2.51 -0.49
C CYS A 91 2.06 2.39 -1.14
N ARG A 92 2.56 1.16 -1.33
CA ARG A 92 3.84 0.91 -1.99
C ARG A 92 3.84 1.38 -3.43
N VAL A 93 2.75 1.07 -4.14
CA VAL A 93 2.57 1.44 -5.54
C VAL A 93 2.42 2.95 -5.72
N TYR A 94 1.65 3.66 -4.88
CA TYR A 94 1.32 5.06 -5.13
C TYR A 94 2.20 6.09 -4.40
N ARG A 95 2.92 5.70 -3.34
CA ARG A 95 3.68 6.66 -2.51
C ARG A 95 5.10 6.20 -2.18
N TRP A 96 5.27 4.98 -1.68
CA TRP A 96 6.55 4.52 -1.09
C TRP A 96 7.01 3.20 -1.72
N PRO A 97 7.72 3.21 -2.86
CA PRO A 97 8.14 1.98 -3.52
C PRO A 97 9.06 1.10 -2.65
N ASP A 98 9.76 1.71 -1.69
CA ASP A 98 10.66 1.08 -0.73
C ASP A 98 9.96 0.52 0.52
N LEU A 99 8.65 0.66 0.65
CA LEU A 99 7.87 0.17 1.79
C LEU A 99 7.99 -1.35 1.93
N GLN A 100 8.51 -1.83 3.06
CA GLN A 100 8.77 -3.25 3.30
C GLN A 100 7.62 -3.93 4.05
N SER A 101 7.06 -3.27 5.06
CA SER A 101 6.06 -3.87 5.94
C SER A 101 4.93 -2.91 6.33
N HIS A 102 3.81 -3.50 6.77
CA HIS A 102 2.69 -2.75 7.35
C HIS A 102 3.04 -2.01 8.65
N HIS A 103 4.09 -2.42 9.37
CA HIS A 103 4.55 -1.72 10.59
C HIS A 103 5.09 -0.31 10.30
N GLU A 104 5.46 -0.01 9.07
CA GLU A 104 5.88 1.33 8.63
C GLU A 104 4.68 2.22 8.25
N LEU A 105 3.45 1.71 8.33
CA LEU A 105 2.23 2.46 8.02
C LEU A 105 1.39 2.64 9.27
N LYS A 106 0.95 3.88 9.51
CA LYS A 106 -0.04 4.20 10.53
C LYS A 106 -1.24 4.86 9.86
N ALA A 107 -2.45 4.44 10.20
CA ALA A 107 -3.65 5.12 9.69
C ALA A 107 -3.87 6.47 10.38
N ILE A 108 -4.37 7.45 9.63
CA ILE A 108 -4.83 8.73 10.21
C ILE A 108 -6.15 8.55 10.97
N ASP A 109 -6.41 9.39 11.96
CA ASP A 109 -7.65 9.35 12.76
C ASP A 109 -8.94 9.51 11.92
N ASP A 110 -8.87 10.24 10.81
CA ASP A 110 -10.00 10.41 9.88
C ASP A 110 -10.36 9.09 9.12
N CYS A 111 -9.51 8.06 9.16
CA CYS A 111 -9.73 6.81 8.42
C CYS A 111 -10.62 5.83 9.20
N ARG A 112 -11.93 5.86 8.93
CA ARG A 112 -12.92 4.97 9.55
C ARG A 112 -12.78 3.48 9.20
N TYR A 113 -12.14 3.18 8.07
CA TYR A 113 -12.01 1.82 7.53
C TYR A 113 -10.55 1.37 7.50
N CYS A 114 -9.69 1.87 8.40
CA CYS A 114 -8.29 1.47 8.45
C CYS A 114 -8.14 -0.05 8.63
N TYR A 115 -7.01 -0.62 8.19
CA TYR A 115 -6.80 -2.07 8.29
C TYR A 115 -6.94 -2.63 9.71
N GLU A 116 -6.48 -1.87 10.71
CA GLU A 116 -6.51 -2.20 12.14
C GLU A 116 -7.93 -2.19 12.72
N SER A 117 -8.89 -1.51 12.09
CA SER A 117 -10.28 -1.42 12.56
C SER A 117 -11.03 -2.76 12.57
N GLY A 118 -10.49 -3.80 11.93
CA GLY A 118 -11.12 -5.13 11.91
C GLY A 118 -12.41 -5.22 11.08
N GLN A 119 -12.79 -4.16 10.36
CA GLN A 119 -14.06 -4.12 9.64
C GLN A 119 -14.10 -5.04 8.42
N LYS A 120 -15.34 -5.31 7.95
CA LYS A 120 -15.63 -6.09 6.74
C LYS A 120 -15.01 -5.51 5.46
N ASP A 121 -14.77 -4.21 5.46
CA ASP A 121 -14.17 -3.46 4.36
C ASP A 121 -12.90 -2.77 4.86
N VAL A 122 -11.88 -2.70 4.00
CA VAL A 122 -10.58 -2.09 4.30
C VAL A 122 -10.30 -0.93 3.37
N CYS A 123 -9.86 0.19 3.94
CA CYS A 123 -9.40 1.37 3.21
C CYS A 123 -8.03 1.11 2.58
N ILE A 124 -7.92 1.45 1.31
CA ILE A 124 -6.69 1.34 0.52
C ILE A 124 -6.20 2.70 0.00
N ASN A 125 -6.85 3.80 0.43
CA ASN A 125 -6.42 5.15 0.06
C ASN A 125 -5.02 5.40 0.65
N PRO A 126 -3.98 5.59 -0.17
CA PRO A 126 -2.62 5.73 0.31
C PRO A 126 -2.38 7.01 1.13
N TYR A 127 -3.27 8.00 1.04
CA TYR A 127 -3.22 9.23 1.84
C TYR A 127 -3.95 9.14 3.18
N HIS A 128 -4.62 8.01 3.44
CA HIS A 128 -5.17 7.71 4.77
C HIS A 128 -4.16 6.97 5.65
N TYR A 129 -2.99 6.68 5.11
CA TYR A 129 -1.87 6.11 5.85
C TYR A 129 -0.71 7.10 5.81
N GLU A 130 -0.04 7.24 6.93
CA GLU A 130 1.19 7.99 7.10
C GLU A 130 2.32 6.99 7.29
N ARG A 131 3.48 7.29 6.71
CA ARG A 131 4.67 6.49 6.94
C ARG A 131 5.25 6.87 8.29
N VAL A 132 5.42 5.87 9.13
CA VAL A 132 6.11 6.00 10.40
C VAL A 132 7.44 5.25 10.29
N GLU A 133 8.48 5.80 10.92
CA GLU A 133 9.67 5.01 11.17
C GLU A 133 9.25 3.83 12.06
N SER A 134 9.55 2.60 11.63
CA SER A 134 9.34 1.43 12.46
C SER A 134 10.15 1.61 13.74
N ALA A 135 9.50 2.10 14.80
CA ALA A 135 10.06 2.20 16.13
C ALA A 135 10.28 0.76 16.64
N GLY A 136 11.41 0.15 16.30
CA GLY A 136 11.60 -1.26 16.65
C GLY A 136 12.88 -1.96 16.24
N ILE A 137 13.81 -1.34 15.50
CA ILE A 137 15.18 -1.88 15.44
C ILE A 137 15.96 -1.20 16.56
N LEU A 138 15.79 -1.70 17.79
CA LEU A 138 16.87 -1.52 18.75
C LEU A 138 18.13 -2.15 18.13
N PRO A 139 19.28 -1.46 18.12
CA PRO A 139 20.52 -2.08 17.65
C PRO A 139 20.73 -3.39 18.42
N PRO A 140 21.20 -4.47 17.77
CA PRO A 140 21.43 -5.74 18.44
C PRO A 140 22.28 -5.50 19.69
N VAL A 141 21.70 -5.81 20.86
CA VAL A 141 22.39 -5.71 22.14
C VAL A 141 23.53 -6.73 22.12
N LEU A 142 24.76 -6.24 22.05
CA LEU A 142 25.95 -7.07 22.23
C LEU A 142 25.98 -7.53 23.69
N VAL A 143 25.56 -8.76 23.95
CA VAL A 143 25.77 -9.41 25.24
C VAL A 143 27.24 -9.84 25.35
N PRO A 144 28.03 -9.31 26.30
CA PRO A 144 29.35 -9.85 26.59
C PRO A 144 29.19 -11.29 27.10
N ARG A 145 29.70 -12.25 26.34
CA ARG A 145 29.84 -13.63 26.83
C ARG A 145 31.03 -13.66 27.79
N TYR A 146 30.79 -13.52 29.08
CA TYR A 146 31.78 -13.84 30.09
C TYR A 146 31.93 -15.37 30.12
N THR A 147 32.92 -15.88 29.40
CA THR A 147 33.41 -17.25 29.57
C THR A 147 34.45 -17.26 30.69
N GLU A 148 34.01 -17.12 31.93
CA GLU A 148 34.85 -17.54 33.06
C GLU A 148 34.59 -19.03 33.29
N PRO A 149 35.60 -19.91 33.10
CA PRO A 149 35.48 -21.30 33.51
C PRO A 149 35.39 -21.37 35.05
N PRO A 150 34.60 -22.31 35.61
CA PRO A 150 34.47 -22.44 37.05
C PRO A 150 35.82 -22.78 37.71
N PRO A 151 36.13 -22.19 38.88
CA PRO A 151 37.37 -22.48 39.60
C PRO A 151 37.38 -23.92 40.11
N HIS A 152 38.54 -24.57 39.98
CA HIS A 152 38.88 -25.85 40.61
C HIS A 152 39.71 -25.62 41.87
#